data_AF-A0A9X0DMB9-F1
#
_entry.id   AF-A0A9X0DMB9-F1
#
_cell.length_a   1.000
_cell.length_b   1.000
_cell.length_c   1.000
_cell.angle_alpha   90.00
_cell.angle_beta   90.00
_cell.angle_gamma   90.00
#
_symmetry.space_group_name_H-M   'P 1'
#
loop_
_entity.id
_entity.type
_entity.pdbx_description
1 polymer ?
#
loop_
_entity_poly.entity_id
_entity_poly.type
_entity_poly.pdbx_seq_one_letter_code
_entity_poly.pdbx_strand_id
1 'polypeptide(L)'
;MIAFDDKYANHLGHPWIAFLWVNGQTLKWSISQPKQELRRNALMERIARINVDFLQVQKLGCSAKTWMETKITRKIKRVESGALQGANILKECEDQERLIDRYLPLQCEEVPHVLVHNDLCGNNIIVNEKTELQCVIDLGQAEMLPIPLAAVYPPFLTHDPTQEGQEINWAARDTETMQRDRAFYLGCIRELALAKGGLVEEYYTNLARQDEIDKYWWFVAVSSITMHKAMAACNWKPPVKYQ
;
A
#
# COMPACT_ATOMS: atom_id res chain seq x y z
N MET A 1 -1.59 23.30 4.30
CA MET A 1 -2.83 23.77 3.64
C MET A 1 -2.98 25.26 3.95
N ILE A 2 -3.26 26.09 2.95
CA ILE A 2 -3.43 27.55 3.11
C ILE A 2 -4.91 27.89 3.25
N ALA A 3 -5.72 27.38 2.33
CA ALA A 3 -7.16 27.60 2.28
C ALA A 3 -7.82 26.45 1.50
N PHE A 4 -9.11 26.24 1.71
CA PHE A 4 -9.92 25.33 0.93
C PHE A 4 -11.39 25.78 0.98
N ASP A 5 -12.17 25.37 0.00
CA ASP A 5 -13.63 25.46 0.00
C ASP A 5 -14.17 24.15 -0.61
N ASP A 6 -14.94 23.40 0.16
CA ASP A 6 -15.48 22.10 -0.23
C ASP A 6 -16.85 22.21 -0.92
N LYS A 7 -17.41 23.42 -1.06
CA LYS A 7 -18.75 23.65 -1.61
C LYS A 7 -18.69 24.02 -3.09
N TYR A 8 -19.73 23.66 -3.83
CA TYR A 8 -19.94 24.16 -5.20
C TYR A 8 -20.44 25.61 -5.22
N ALA A 9 -21.06 26.08 -4.13
CA ALA A 9 -21.59 27.42 -4.00
C ALA A 9 -20.48 28.43 -3.59
N ASN A 10 -19.37 28.44 -4.34
CA ASN A 10 -18.27 29.38 -4.17
C ASN A 10 -18.02 30.15 -5.48
N HIS A 11 -17.16 31.16 -5.44
CA HIS A 11 -16.89 32.01 -6.60
C HIS A 11 -16.26 31.30 -7.81
N LEU A 12 -15.69 30.10 -7.61
CA LEU A 12 -15.10 29.27 -8.66
C LEU A 12 -16.07 28.20 -9.19
N GLY A 13 -17.24 28.03 -8.57
CA GLY A 13 -18.25 27.04 -8.95
C GLY A 13 -17.85 25.58 -8.69
N HIS A 14 -16.71 25.33 -8.05
CA HIS A 14 -16.16 23.99 -7.82
C HIS A 14 -15.38 23.94 -6.48
N PRO A 15 -15.38 22.79 -5.78
CA PRO A 15 -14.51 22.60 -4.62
C PRO A 15 -13.03 22.79 -4.97
N TRP A 16 -12.28 23.42 -4.08
CA TRP A 16 -10.85 23.68 -4.28
C TRP A 16 -10.07 23.63 -2.97
N ILE A 17 -8.77 23.37 -3.11
CA ILE A 17 -7.81 23.42 -2.01
C ILE A 17 -6.53 24.08 -2.49
N ALA A 18 -5.97 24.97 -1.66
CA ALA A 18 -4.72 25.66 -1.91
C ALA A 18 -3.67 25.21 -0.90
N PHE A 19 -2.50 24.81 -1.40
CA PHE A 19 -1.37 24.37 -0.60
C PHE A 19 -0.19 25.34 -0.73
N LEU A 20 0.71 25.29 0.25
CA LEU A 20 2.02 25.91 0.09
C LEU A 20 2.81 25.13 -0.95
N TRP A 21 3.50 25.86 -1.82
CA TRP A 21 4.42 25.25 -2.77
C TRP A 21 5.65 24.70 -2.02
N VAL A 22 6.00 23.45 -2.31
CA VAL A 22 7.20 22.80 -1.76
C VAL A 22 8.24 22.72 -2.87
N ASN A 23 9.38 23.38 -2.67
CA ASN A 23 10.49 23.31 -3.61
C ASN A 23 11.14 21.92 -3.60
N GLY A 24 11.41 21.37 -4.79
CA GLY A 24 12.11 20.11 -4.94
C GLY A 24 11.75 19.40 -6.24
N GLN A 25 12.10 18.13 -6.30
CA GLN A 25 11.75 17.21 -7.38
C GLN A 25 11.13 15.94 -6.80
N THR A 26 10.37 15.21 -7.62
CA THR A 26 9.86 13.90 -7.24
C THR A 26 11.01 12.91 -7.03
N LEU A 27 10.83 11.98 -6.09
CA LEU A 27 11.81 10.96 -5.79
C LEU A 27 11.96 10.00 -6.98
N LYS A 28 13.19 9.87 -7.48
CA LYS A 28 13.58 8.78 -8.37
C LYS A 28 14.15 7.64 -7.55
N TRP A 29 13.44 6.52 -7.52
CA TRP A 29 13.89 5.30 -6.86
C TRP A 29 14.13 4.19 -7.88
N SER A 30 15.33 3.62 -7.86
CA SER A 30 15.73 2.50 -8.71
C SER A 30 16.88 1.72 -8.06
N ILE A 31 17.36 0.69 -8.75
CA ILE A 31 18.56 -0.07 -8.35
C ILE A 31 19.83 0.79 -8.25
N SER A 32 19.84 1.98 -8.88
CA SER A 32 21.00 2.87 -8.93
C SER A 32 20.72 4.27 -8.38
N GLN A 33 19.48 4.55 -7.98
CA GLN A 33 19.06 5.86 -7.47
C GLN A 33 18.23 5.69 -6.19
N PRO A 34 18.53 6.42 -5.10
CA PRO A 34 19.66 7.33 -4.91
C PRO A 34 21.04 6.65 -4.98
N LYS A 35 22.05 7.31 -5.57
CA LYS A 35 23.40 6.74 -5.75
C LYS A 35 24.17 6.51 -4.45
N GLN A 36 23.98 7.40 -3.47
CA GLN A 36 24.70 7.34 -2.20
C GLN A 36 23.88 6.53 -1.21
N GLU A 37 24.43 5.40 -0.76
CA GLU A 37 23.77 4.48 0.18
C GLU A 37 23.35 5.17 1.48
N LEU A 38 24.21 6.04 2.05
CA LEU A 38 23.86 6.80 3.25
C LEU A 38 22.60 7.65 3.07
N ARG A 39 22.44 8.29 1.90
CA ARG A 39 21.26 9.11 1.58
C ARG A 39 20.03 8.25 1.31
N ARG A 40 20.21 7.12 0.64
CA ARG A 40 19.16 6.12 0.39
C ARG A 40 18.57 5.62 1.72
N ASN A 41 19.44 5.25 2.66
CA ASN A 41 19.06 4.75 3.97
C ASN A 41 18.40 5.83 4.83
N ALA A 42 18.96 7.04 4.88
CA ALA A 42 18.36 8.16 5.61
C ALA A 42 16.97 8.54 5.08
N LEU A 43 16.75 8.43 3.77
CA LEU A 43 15.43 8.66 3.17
C LEU A 43 14.44 7.56 3.55
N MET A 44 14.83 6.28 3.50
CA MET A 44 13.97 5.16 3.94
C MET A 44 13.60 5.29 5.42
N GLU A 45 14.55 5.66 6.29
CA GLU A 45 14.29 5.87 7.71
C GLU A 45 13.25 6.97 7.93
N ARG A 46 13.37 8.10 7.22
CA ARG A 46 12.38 9.20 7.29
C ARG A 46 10.99 8.75 6.81
N ILE A 47 10.92 7.98 5.72
CA ILE A 47 9.67 7.46 5.19
C ILE A 47 9.03 6.46 6.16
N ALA A 48 9.82 5.59 6.77
CA ALA A 48 9.36 4.66 7.80
C ALA A 48 8.74 5.41 8.99
N ARG A 49 9.37 6.50 9.45
CA ARG A 49 8.83 7.36 10.51
C ARG A 49 7.50 8.01 10.12
N ILE A 50 7.38 8.51 8.90
CA ILE A 50 6.13 9.10 8.38
C ILE A 50 5.01 8.06 8.34
N ASN A 51 5.28 6.84 7.85
CA ASN A 51 4.28 5.77 7.85
C ASN A 51 3.82 5.42 9.26
N VAL A 52 4.74 5.38 10.23
CA VAL A 52 4.38 5.20 11.64
C VAL A 52 3.60 6.39 12.20
N ASP A 53 3.89 7.62 11.78
CA ASP A 53 3.16 8.80 12.23
C ASP A 53 1.72 8.84 11.68
N PHE A 54 1.47 8.28 10.48
CA PHE A 54 0.10 8.10 9.99
C PHE A 54 -0.74 7.18 10.88
N LEU A 55 -0.12 6.21 11.58
CA LEU A 55 -0.82 5.31 12.51
C LEU A 55 -1.45 6.07 13.70
N GLN A 56 -1.00 7.29 13.98
CA GLN A 56 -1.59 8.13 15.03
C GLN A 56 -3.00 8.61 14.65
N VAL A 57 -3.32 8.66 13.36
CA VAL A 57 -4.67 8.93 12.87
C VAL A 57 -5.41 7.61 12.78
N GLN A 58 -6.26 7.36 13.76
CA GLN A 58 -6.95 6.08 13.90
C GLN A 58 -8.42 6.22 14.34
N LYS A 59 -9.21 5.20 14.03
CA LYS A 59 -10.56 5.01 14.55
C LYS A 59 -10.82 3.52 14.75
N LEU A 60 -11.71 3.17 15.68
CA LEU A 60 -12.18 1.78 15.76
C LEU A 60 -13.03 1.43 14.53
N GLY A 61 -12.92 0.19 14.09
CA GLY A 61 -13.71 -0.36 12.99
C GLY A 61 -13.79 -1.87 13.09
N CYS A 62 -14.39 -2.50 12.08
CA CYS A 62 -14.51 -3.96 12.01
C CYS A 62 -13.14 -4.65 11.86
N SER A 63 -13.09 -5.95 12.14
CA SER A 63 -11.92 -6.80 11.88
C SER A 63 -11.44 -6.70 10.41
N ALA A 64 -10.16 -7.00 10.17
CA ALA A 64 -9.65 -7.02 8.79
C ALA A 64 -10.35 -8.08 7.94
N LYS A 65 -10.75 -9.21 8.56
CA LYS A 65 -11.52 -10.27 7.92
C LYS A 65 -12.87 -9.75 7.42
N THR A 66 -13.68 -9.14 8.30
CA THR A 66 -14.97 -8.56 7.93
C THR A 66 -14.83 -7.47 6.87
N TRP A 67 -13.78 -6.65 6.95
CA TRP A 67 -13.49 -5.64 5.92
C TRP A 67 -13.25 -6.29 4.55
N MET A 68 -12.45 -7.35 4.49
CA MET A 68 -12.13 -8.07 3.27
C MET A 68 -13.36 -8.78 2.68
N GLU A 69 -14.10 -9.53 3.51
CA GLU A 69 -15.35 -10.20 3.13
C GLU A 69 -16.35 -9.21 2.52
N THR A 70 -16.47 -8.03 3.12
CA THR A 70 -17.34 -6.95 2.62
C THR A 70 -16.90 -6.48 1.23
N LYS A 71 -15.60 -6.30 1.01
CA LYS A 71 -15.06 -5.82 -0.29
C LYS A 71 -15.20 -6.90 -1.38
N ILE A 72 -14.93 -8.16 -1.07
CA ILE A 72 -15.14 -9.29 -1.98
C ILE A 72 -16.64 -9.45 -2.32
N THR A 73 -17.52 -9.42 -1.31
CA THR A 73 -18.98 -9.49 -1.52
C THR A 73 -19.49 -8.38 -2.43
N ARG A 74 -19.01 -7.14 -2.24
CA ARG A 74 -19.36 -6.01 -3.14
C ARG A 74 -18.88 -6.26 -4.57
N LYS A 75 -17.71 -6.86 -4.74
CA LYS A 75 -17.17 -7.21 -6.05
C LYS A 75 -18.01 -8.31 -6.72
N ILE A 76 -18.40 -9.36 -5.99
CA ILE A 76 -19.31 -10.41 -6.48
C ILE A 76 -20.63 -9.80 -6.95
N LYS A 77 -21.27 -8.93 -6.16
CA LYS A 77 -22.51 -8.25 -6.55
C LYS A 77 -22.37 -7.42 -7.83
N ARG A 78 -21.20 -6.84 -8.08
CA ARG A 78 -20.91 -6.13 -9.34
C ARG A 78 -20.81 -7.08 -10.53
N VAL A 79 -20.30 -8.30 -10.33
CA VAL A 79 -20.28 -9.35 -11.36
C VAL A 79 -21.70 -9.81 -11.68
N GLU A 80 -22.48 -10.14 -10.64
CA GLU A 80 -23.86 -10.63 -10.79
C GLU A 80 -24.78 -9.61 -11.49
N SER A 81 -24.58 -8.32 -11.22
CA SER A 81 -25.32 -7.23 -11.89
C SER A 81 -24.80 -6.88 -13.29
N GLY A 82 -23.75 -7.54 -13.77
CA GLY A 82 -23.12 -7.25 -15.07
C GLY A 82 -22.27 -5.97 -15.11
N ALA A 83 -22.14 -5.25 -13.99
CA ALA A 83 -21.31 -4.06 -13.86
C ALA A 83 -19.79 -4.36 -13.87
N LEU A 84 -19.41 -5.63 -13.67
CA LEU A 84 -18.06 -6.15 -13.84
C LEU A 84 -18.11 -7.38 -14.74
N GLN A 85 -17.46 -7.32 -15.89
CA GLN A 85 -17.55 -8.37 -16.92
C GLN A 85 -16.29 -9.24 -16.96
N GLY A 86 -16.50 -10.56 -17.07
CA GLY A 86 -15.46 -11.56 -17.30
C GLY A 86 -15.97 -12.96 -16.96
N ALA A 87 -15.68 -13.94 -17.83
CA ALA A 87 -16.31 -15.27 -17.77
C ALA A 87 -16.08 -16.02 -16.44
N ASN A 88 -14.94 -15.80 -15.78
CA ASN A 88 -14.53 -16.55 -14.58
C ASN A 88 -14.50 -15.71 -13.30
N ILE A 89 -14.83 -14.41 -13.34
CA ILE A 89 -14.59 -13.49 -12.20
C ILE A 89 -15.33 -13.94 -10.94
N LEU A 90 -16.52 -14.52 -11.07
CA LEU A 90 -17.26 -15.02 -9.91
C LEU A 90 -16.46 -16.09 -9.16
N LYS A 91 -16.02 -17.14 -9.87
CA LYS A 91 -15.18 -18.21 -9.32
C LYS A 91 -13.86 -17.68 -8.78
N GLU A 92 -13.23 -16.74 -9.50
CA GLU A 92 -11.99 -16.09 -9.06
C GLU A 92 -12.18 -15.31 -7.74
N CYS A 93 -13.35 -14.68 -7.53
CA CYS A 93 -13.69 -14.03 -6.26
C CYS A 93 -13.87 -15.04 -5.12
N GLU A 94 -14.52 -16.19 -5.38
CA GLU A 94 -14.63 -17.28 -4.40
C GLU A 94 -13.25 -17.86 -4.03
N ASP A 95 -12.36 -18.01 -5.01
CA ASP A 95 -10.99 -18.46 -4.77
C ASP A 95 -10.20 -17.43 -3.94
N GLN A 96 -10.42 -16.13 -4.17
CA GLN A 96 -9.87 -15.05 -3.34
C GLN A 96 -10.38 -15.12 -1.90
N GLU A 97 -11.67 -15.38 -1.71
CA GLU A 97 -12.34 -15.46 -0.41
C GLU A 97 -11.81 -16.61 0.44
N ARG A 98 -11.55 -17.78 -0.17
CA ARG A 98 -10.97 -18.96 0.51
C ARG A 98 -9.59 -18.70 1.12
N LEU A 99 -8.90 -17.64 0.72
CA LEU A 99 -7.58 -17.26 1.25
C LEU A 99 -7.64 -16.31 2.44
N ILE A 100 -8.83 -15.84 2.85
CA ILE A 100 -8.99 -14.92 3.97
C ILE A 100 -8.36 -15.48 5.24
N ASP A 101 -8.68 -16.71 5.63
CA ASP A 101 -8.19 -17.28 6.89
C ASP A 101 -6.68 -17.55 6.88
N ARG A 102 -6.08 -17.69 5.69
CA ARG A 102 -4.62 -17.81 5.53
C ARG A 102 -3.92 -16.49 5.80
N TYR A 103 -4.44 -15.39 5.23
CA TYR A 103 -3.79 -14.09 5.28
C TYR A 103 -4.20 -13.23 6.47
N LEU A 104 -5.41 -13.43 6.98
CA LEU A 104 -6.02 -12.71 8.10
C LEU A 104 -6.51 -13.72 9.15
N PRO A 105 -5.59 -14.45 9.82
CA PRO A 105 -5.98 -15.38 10.87
C PRO A 105 -6.71 -14.64 11.98
N LEU A 106 -7.64 -15.34 12.65
CA LEU A 106 -8.55 -14.85 13.70
C LEU A 106 -8.08 -13.58 14.43
N GLN A 107 -8.89 -12.52 14.30
CA GLN A 107 -8.65 -11.21 14.90
C GLN A 107 -9.79 -10.86 15.85
N CYS A 108 -9.56 -9.87 16.71
CA CYS A 108 -10.63 -9.23 17.45
C CYS A 108 -11.72 -8.72 16.48
N GLU A 109 -12.98 -8.82 16.89
CA GLU A 109 -14.13 -8.33 16.11
C GLU A 109 -14.01 -6.84 15.76
N GLU A 110 -13.37 -6.07 16.64
CA GLU A 110 -12.99 -4.68 16.42
C GLU A 110 -11.48 -4.51 16.48
N VAL A 111 -10.94 -3.81 15.48
CA VAL A 111 -9.51 -3.46 15.41
C VAL A 111 -9.35 -1.98 15.06
N PRO A 112 -8.23 -1.36 15.43
CA PRO A 112 -7.89 -0.03 14.96
C PRO A 112 -7.77 -0.01 13.42
N HIS A 113 -8.53 0.91 12.82
CA HIS A 113 -8.33 1.33 11.44
C HIS A 113 -7.42 2.55 11.49
N VAL A 114 -6.32 2.51 10.74
CA VAL A 114 -5.31 3.57 10.70
C VAL A 114 -5.31 4.22 9.32
N LEU A 115 -4.95 5.49 9.27
CA LEU A 115 -4.74 6.19 8.02
C LEU A 115 -3.51 5.61 7.31
N VAL A 116 -3.65 5.32 6.03
CA VAL A 116 -2.50 5.05 5.15
C VAL A 116 -2.54 5.99 3.96
N HIS A 117 -1.37 6.32 3.42
CA HIS A 117 -1.29 7.11 2.18
C HIS A 117 -1.82 6.35 0.96
N ASN A 118 -1.71 5.02 0.96
CA ASN A 118 -2.14 4.07 -0.08
C ASN A 118 -1.42 4.18 -1.45
N ASP A 119 -0.84 5.34 -1.78
CA ASP A 119 -0.02 5.57 -2.97
C ASP A 119 1.29 6.30 -2.64
N LEU A 120 2.07 5.76 -1.70
CA LEU A 120 3.34 6.38 -1.31
C LEU A 120 4.47 6.05 -2.31
N CYS A 121 4.23 6.28 -3.60
CA CYS A 121 5.21 6.06 -4.67
C CYS A 121 6.19 7.24 -4.78
N GLY A 122 7.26 7.08 -5.59
CA GLY A 122 8.27 8.13 -5.76
C GLY A 122 7.71 9.46 -6.30
N ASN A 123 6.62 9.42 -7.07
CA ASN A 123 5.96 10.62 -7.59
C ASN A 123 5.31 11.47 -6.48
N ASN A 124 4.92 10.84 -5.36
CA ASN A 124 4.25 11.47 -4.23
C ASN A 124 5.23 11.87 -3.12
N ILE A 125 6.53 11.80 -3.39
CA ILE A 125 7.61 12.14 -2.45
C ILE A 125 8.46 13.24 -3.07
N ILE A 126 8.53 14.40 -2.41
CA ILE A 126 9.35 15.53 -2.85
C ILE A 126 10.67 15.55 -2.07
N VAL A 127 11.78 15.61 -2.79
CA VAL A 127 13.15 15.69 -2.25
C VAL A 127 13.89 16.91 -2.80
N ASN A 128 14.86 17.41 -2.06
CA ASN A 128 15.75 18.47 -2.54
C ASN A 128 16.90 17.90 -3.41
N GLU A 129 17.80 18.77 -3.88
CA GLU A 129 18.98 18.39 -4.69
C GLU A 129 19.93 17.41 -3.97
N LYS A 130 19.92 17.41 -2.64
CA LYS A 130 20.70 16.49 -1.81
C LYS A 130 19.96 15.18 -1.52
N THR A 131 18.79 14.96 -2.10
CA THR A 131 17.93 13.79 -1.86
C THR A 131 17.38 13.72 -0.43
N GLU A 132 17.26 14.85 0.23
CA GLU A 132 16.64 14.94 1.55
C GLU A 132 15.13 15.18 1.39
N LEU A 133 14.33 14.39 2.11
CA LEU A 133 12.87 14.51 2.11
C LEU A 133 12.42 15.93 2.48
N GLN A 134 11.59 16.52 1.64
CA GLN A 134 10.94 17.82 1.86
C GLN A 134 9.48 17.65 2.24
N CYS A 135 8.73 16.80 1.52
CA CYS A 135 7.31 16.60 1.74
C CYS A 135 6.82 15.29 1.13
N VAL A 136 5.73 14.76 1.68
CA VAL A 136 4.88 13.74 1.07
C VAL A 136 3.58 14.43 0.64
N ILE A 137 3.17 14.23 -0.61
CA ILE A 137 2.06 14.92 -1.25
C ILE A 137 1.02 13.91 -1.76
N ASP A 138 -0.13 14.42 -2.22
CA ASP A 138 -1.19 13.62 -2.82
C ASP A 138 -1.82 12.57 -1.89
N LEU A 139 -2.54 13.06 -0.87
CA LEU A 139 -3.38 12.23 -0.01
C LEU A 139 -4.72 11.84 -0.66
N GLY A 140 -4.88 11.99 -1.98
CA GLY A 140 -6.13 11.72 -2.69
C GLY A 140 -6.56 10.24 -2.64
N GLN A 141 -5.61 9.33 -2.43
CA GLN A 141 -5.85 7.90 -2.26
C GLN A 141 -5.79 7.42 -0.81
N ALA A 142 -5.59 8.34 0.16
CA ALA A 142 -5.46 7.96 1.55
C ALA A 142 -6.74 7.29 2.06
N GLU A 143 -6.61 6.16 2.74
CA GLU A 143 -7.74 5.36 3.23
C GLU A 143 -7.50 4.96 4.68
N MET A 144 -8.60 4.80 5.44
CA MET A 144 -8.56 4.16 6.75
C MET A 144 -8.63 2.65 6.56
N LEU A 145 -7.56 1.92 6.88
CA LEU A 145 -7.49 0.47 6.74
C LEU A 145 -7.30 -0.21 8.10
N PRO A 146 -7.89 -1.40 8.31
CA PRO A 146 -7.53 -2.26 9.43
C PRO A 146 -6.01 -2.46 9.48
N ILE A 147 -5.40 -2.34 10.66
CA ILE A 147 -3.94 -2.41 10.83
C ILE A 147 -3.25 -3.59 10.11
N PRO A 148 -3.82 -4.81 10.02
CA PRO A 148 -3.19 -5.94 9.33
C PRO A 148 -3.09 -5.77 7.81
N LEU A 149 -3.99 -4.98 7.24
CA LEU A 149 -4.02 -4.59 5.82
C LEU A 149 -3.25 -3.29 5.56
N ALA A 150 -3.13 -2.42 6.57
CA ALA A 150 -2.35 -1.18 6.48
C ALA A 150 -0.84 -1.43 6.45
N ALA A 151 -0.37 -2.52 7.06
CA ALA A 151 1.02 -2.91 7.11
C ALA A 151 1.52 -3.47 5.76
N VAL A 152 1.92 -2.54 4.88
CA VAL A 152 2.46 -2.80 3.53
C VAL A 152 3.75 -2.03 3.32
N TYR A 153 4.62 -2.52 2.45
CA TYR A 153 5.77 -1.72 1.99
C TYR A 153 5.30 -0.57 1.10
N PRO A 154 5.98 0.60 1.14
CA PRO A 154 5.74 1.67 0.16
C PRO A 154 5.89 1.16 -1.28
N PRO A 155 5.06 1.63 -2.24
CA PRO A 155 5.10 1.16 -3.62
C PRO A 155 6.48 1.19 -4.30
N PHE A 156 7.33 2.17 -3.96
CA PHE A 156 8.69 2.24 -4.53
C PHE A 156 9.64 1.14 -4.00
N LEU A 157 9.24 0.40 -2.96
CA LEU A 157 9.93 -0.78 -2.40
C LEU A 157 9.24 -2.10 -2.80
N THR A 158 8.04 -2.05 -3.37
CA THR A 158 7.25 -3.23 -3.77
C THR A 158 7.39 -3.56 -5.25
N HIS A 159 6.92 -4.77 -5.61
CA HIS A 159 6.98 -5.34 -6.94
C HIS A 159 5.76 -5.00 -7.78
N ASP A 160 5.65 -3.78 -8.31
CA ASP A 160 4.58 -3.56 -9.29
C ASP A 160 4.83 -4.45 -10.51
N PRO A 161 3.90 -5.38 -10.82
CA PRO A 161 4.11 -6.25 -11.94
C PRO A 161 4.00 -5.41 -13.22
N THR A 162 4.86 -5.69 -14.20
CA THR A 162 4.86 -4.92 -15.44
C THR A 162 3.77 -5.44 -16.36
N GLN A 163 3.01 -4.53 -16.97
CA GLN A 163 2.02 -4.88 -17.97
C GLN A 163 2.66 -4.77 -19.37
N GLU A 164 2.74 -5.89 -20.09
CA GLU A 164 3.11 -5.93 -21.51
C GLU A 164 1.87 -6.36 -22.30
N GLY A 165 1.16 -5.38 -22.88
CA GLY A 165 -0.12 -5.64 -23.53
C GLY A 165 -1.21 -6.06 -22.53
N GLN A 166 -1.70 -7.30 -22.63
CA GLN A 166 -2.66 -7.89 -21.70
C GLN A 166 -2.01 -8.81 -20.65
N GLU A 167 -0.71 -9.08 -20.77
CA GLU A 167 0.00 -9.97 -19.87
C GLU A 167 0.67 -9.19 -18.73
N ILE A 168 0.60 -9.78 -17.54
CA ILE A 168 1.17 -9.21 -16.33
C ILE A 168 2.38 -10.04 -15.96
N ASN A 169 3.55 -9.43 -16.02
CA ASN A 169 4.83 -10.06 -15.74
C ASN A 169 5.26 -9.75 -14.31
N TRP A 170 5.21 -10.78 -13.47
CA TRP A 170 5.62 -10.74 -12.07
C TRP A 170 7.14 -10.82 -11.88
N ALA A 171 7.89 -11.31 -12.87
CA ALA A 171 9.29 -11.69 -12.74
C ALA A 171 10.28 -10.52 -12.90
N ALA A 172 9.82 -9.34 -13.30
CA ALA A 172 10.72 -8.33 -13.84
C ALA A 172 11.67 -7.67 -12.82
N ARG A 173 11.38 -7.67 -11.49
CA ARG A 173 12.05 -6.73 -10.57
C ARG A 173 12.13 -7.18 -9.10
N ASP A 174 12.76 -8.31 -8.80
CA ASP A 174 13.27 -8.57 -7.45
C ASP A 174 14.80 -8.64 -7.44
N THR A 175 15.42 -7.47 -7.49
CA THR A 175 16.89 -7.38 -7.48
C THR A 175 17.42 -7.41 -6.05
N GLU A 176 18.67 -7.83 -5.86
CA GLU A 176 19.36 -7.79 -4.57
C GLU A 176 19.29 -6.41 -3.89
N THR A 177 19.28 -5.32 -4.68
CA THR A 177 19.15 -3.97 -4.13
C THR A 177 17.76 -3.75 -3.52
N MET A 178 16.69 -4.19 -4.18
CA MET A 178 15.33 -4.05 -3.65
C MET A 178 15.11 -4.91 -2.41
N GLN A 179 15.67 -6.13 -2.39
CA GLN A 179 15.66 -6.98 -1.19
C GLN A 179 16.37 -6.30 -0.01
N ARG A 180 17.56 -5.73 -0.25
CA ARG A 180 18.29 -4.96 0.77
C ARG A 180 17.49 -3.75 1.26
N ASP A 181 16.82 -3.03 0.37
CA ASP A 181 16.00 -1.87 0.75
C ASP A 181 14.81 -2.28 1.63
N ARG A 182 14.09 -3.34 1.26
CA ARG A 182 12.98 -3.87 2.07
C ARG A 182 13.49 -4.34 3.43
N ALA A 183 14.61 -5.06 3.47
CA ALA A 183 15.22 -5.48 4.72
C ALA A 183 15.63 -4.29 5.61
N PHE A 184 16.23 -3.25 5.02
CA PHE A 184 16.60 -2.03 5.75
C PHE A 184 15.36 -1.28 6.27
N TYR A 185 14.35 -1.10 5.42
CA TYR A 185 13.09 -0.46 5.79
C TYR A 185 12.37 -1.22 6.91
N LEU A 186 12.29 -2.56 6.80
CA LEU A 186 11.73 -3.41 7.85
C LEU A 186 12.52 -3.28 9.16
N GLY A 187 13.85 -3.18 9.07
CA GLY A 187 14.71 -2.86 10.21
C GLY A 187 14.36 -1.53 10.89
N CYS A 188 14.13 -0.47 10.11
CA CYS A 188 13.66 0.81 10.65
C CYS A 188 12.32 0.69 11.37
N ILE A 189 11.36 -0.03 10.78
CA ILE A 189 10.05 -0.29 11.40
C ILE A 189 10.19 -1.11 12.68
N ARG A 190 11.09 -2.11 12.71
CA ARG A 190 11.40 -2.90 13.90
C ARG A 190 11.92 -2.03 15.04
N GLU A 191 12.88 -1.15 14.78
CA GLU A 191 13.43 -0.26 15.81
C GLU A 191 12.34 0.70 16.34
N LEU A 192 11.48 1.22 15.46
CA LEU A 192 10.33 2.02 15.86
C LEU A 192 9.33 1.23 16.70
N ALA A 193 9.08 -0.05 16.36
CA ALA A 193 8.22 -0.94 17.13
C ALA A 193 8.79 -1.22 18.52
N LEU A 194 10.09 -1.51 18.64
CA LEU A 194 10.77 -1.69 19.93
C LEU A 194 10.69 -0.44 20.81
N ALA A 195 10.79 0.74 20.20
CA ALA A 195 10.74 2.01 20.92
C ALA A 195 9.33 2.46 21.33
N LYS A 196 8.31 2.21 20.48
CA LYS A 196 6.95 2.74 20.67
C LYS A 196 5.92 1.70 21.15
N GLY A 197 6.12 0.41 20.86
CA GLY A 197 5.18 -0.68 21.16
C GLY A 197 3.81 -0.52 20.49
N GLY A 198 2.83 -1.28 20.98
CA GLY A 198 1.41 -1.14 20.63
C GLY A 198 1.13 -1.29 19.13
N LEU A 199 0.45 -0.32 18.52
CA LEU A 199 0.12 -0.34 17.09
C LEU A 199 1.34 -0.45 16.17
N VAL A 200 2.48 0.09 16.59
CA VAL A 200 3.71 0.03 15.78
C VAL A 200 4.28 -1.38 15.78
N GLU A 201 4.16 -2.09 16.91
CA GLU A 201 4.52 -3.51 17.02
C GLU A 201 3.60 -4.40 16.19
N GLU A 202 2.29 -4.12 16.20
CA GLU A 202 1.32 -4.83 15.35
C GLU A 202 1.57 -4.55 13.86
N TYR A 203 1.88 -3.31 13.49
CA TYR A 203 2.27 -2.94 12.12
C TYR A 203 3.52 -3.71 11.69
N TYR A 204 4.57 -3.72 12.52
CA TYR A 204 5.80 -4.48 12.25
C TYR A 204 5.52 -5.97 12.06
N THR A 205 4.75 -6.58 12.98
CA THR A 205 4.43 -8.02 12.92
C THR A 205 3.71 -8.39 11.63
N ASN A 206 2.79 -7.54 11.17
CA ASN A 206 2.07 -7.78 9.92
C ASN A 206 2.90 -7.53 8.67
N LEU A 207 3.88 -6.61 8.71
CA LEU A 207 4.81 -6.33 7.62
C LEU A 207 5.94 -7.36 7.52
N ALA A 208 6.37 -7.92 8.65
CA ALA A 208 7.46 -8.90 8.74
C ALA A 208 7.05 -10.33 8.32
N ARG A 209 5.82 -10.53 7.86
CA ARG A 209 5.32 -11.85 7.45
C ARG A 209 6.12 -12.38 6.26
N GLN A 210 6.41 -13.68 6.28
CA GLN A 210 7.07 -14.36 5.16
C GLN A 210 6.24 -14.32 3.88
N ASP A 211 4.91 -14.33 4.00
CA ASP A 211 3.97 -14.26 2.89
C ASP A 211 3.41 -12.84 2.66
N GLU A 212 4.12 -11.78 3.09
CA GLU A 212 3.64 -10.40 2.97
C GLU A 212 3.37 -10.00 1.52
N ILE A 213 4.23 -10.40 0.57
CA ILE A 213 4.06 -10.08 -0.86
C ILE A 213 2.81 -10.77 -1.43
N ASP A 214 2.64 -12.07 -1.13
CA ASP A 214 1.43 -12.84 -1.46
C ASP A 214 0.18 -12.13 -0.90
N LYS A 215 0.20 -11.79 0.39
CA LYS A 215 -0.88 -11.08 1.10
C LYS A 215 -1.19 -9.73 0.45
N TYR A 216 -0.15 -8.94 0.14
CA TYR A 216 -0.28 -7.61 -0.44
C TYR A 216 -1.02 -7.67 -1.78
N TRP A 217 -0.58 -8.53 -2.70
CA TRP A 217 -1.22 -8.62 -4.02
C TRP A 217 -2.61 -9.24 -3.96
N TRP A 218 -2.83 -10.20 -3.06
CA TRP A 218 -4.17 -10.70 -2.75
C TRP A 218 -5.10 -9.60 -2.26
N PHE A 219 -4.61 -8.70 -1.40
CA PHE A 219 -5.35 -7.54 -0.91
C PHE A 219 -5.63 -6.53 -2.03
N VAL A 220 -4.61 -6.11 -2.79
CA VAL A 220 -4.76 -5.13 -3.88
C VAL A 220 -5.75 -5.61 -4.95
N ALA A 221 -5.76 -6.92 -5.24
CA ALA A 221 -6.69 -7.54 -6.18
C ALA A 221 -8.18 -7.37 -5.81
N VAL A 222 -8.52 -7.05 -4.55
CA VAL A 222 -9.91 -6.81 -4.17
C VAL A 222 -10.47 -5.54 -4.83
N SER A 223 -9.62 -4.53 -5.02
CA SER A 223 -9.99 -3.22 -5.57
C SER A 223 -9.58 -3.04 -7.04
N SER A 224 -8.59 -3.80 -7.52
CA SER A 224 -8.07 -3.71 -8.89
C SER A 224 -8.44 -4.92 -9.73
N ILE A 225 -9.19 -4.70 -10.82
CA ILE A 225 -9.55 -5.76 -11.77
C ILE A 225 -8.33 -6.31 -12.52
N THR A 226 -7.38 -5.43 -12.84
CA THR A 226 -6.14 -5.81 -13.51
C THR A 226 -5.32 -6.74 -12.61
N MET A 227 -5.16 -6.39 -11.32
CA MET A 227 -4.44 -7.24 -10.37
C MET A 227 -5.21 -8.52 -10.03
N HIS A 228 -6.54 -8.48 -10.01
CA HIS A 228 -7.34 -9.68 -9.83
C HIS A 228 -7.09 -10.71 -10.92
N LYS A 229 -7.12 -10.30 -12.20
CA LYS A 229 -6.81 -11.18 -13.33
C LYS A 229 -5.37 -11.69 -13.25
N ALA A 230 -4.43 -10.84 -12.83
CA ALA A 230 -3.04 -11.22 -12.62
C ALA A 230 -2.88 -12.34 -11.59
N MET A 231 -3.53 -12.15 -10.43
CA MET A 231 -3.47 -13.08 -9.31
C MET A 231 -4.19 -14.38 -9.64
N ALA A 232 -5.36 -14.30 -10.27
CA ALA A 232 -6.07 -15.48 -10.76
C ALA A 232 -5.22 -16.31 -11.73
N ALA A 233 -4.53 -15.66 -12.69
CA ALA A 233 -3.66 -16.33 -13.66
C ALA A 233 -2.46 -17.05 -13.02
N CYS A 234 -2.00 -16.62 -11.84
CA CYS A 234 -0.94 -17.28 -11.09
C CYS A 234 -1.46 -18.11 -9.89
N ASN A 235 -2.74 -18.50 -9.90
CA ASN A 235 -3.39 -19.26 -8.81
C ASN A 235 -3.19 -18.62 -7.42
N TRP A 236 -3.29 -17.29 -7.36
CA TRP A 236 -3.13 -16.48 -6.16
C TRP A 236 -1.77 -16.61 -5.48
N LYS A 237 -0.74 -17.00 -6.24
CA LYS A 237 0.63 -17.14 -5.76
C LYS A 237 1.59 -16.48 -6.75
N PRO A 238 1.83 -15.16 -6.63
CA PRO A 238 2.74 -14.46 -7.53
C PRO A 238 4.14 -15.12 -7.48
N PRO A 239 4.78 -15.40 -8.63
CA PRO A 239 6.07 -16.09 -8.70
C PRO A 239 7.24 -15.17 -8.34
N VAL A 240 7.09 -14.34 -7.32
CA VAL A 240 8.16 -13.52 -6.75
C VAL A 240 9.01 -14.43 -5.88
N LYS A 241 10.33 -14.37 -6.03
CA LYS A 241 11.23 -15.21 -5.24
C LYS A 241 11.27 -14.69 -3.81
N TYR A 242 11.00 -15.59 -2.86
CA TYR A 242 11.27 -15.39 -1.44
C TYR A 242 12.75 -15.72 -1.20
N GLN A 243 13.54 -14.78 -0.71
CA GLN A 243 14.84 -15.04 -0.11
C GLN A 243 14.91 -14.42 1.28
#